data_AF-A0A2S7JBT1-F1
#
_entry.id   AF-A0A2S7JBT1-F1
#
_cell.length_a   1.000
_cell.length_b   1.000
_cell.length_c   1.000
_cell.angle_alpha   90.00
_cell.angle_beta   90.00
_cell.angle_gamma   90.00
#
_symmetry.space_group_name_H-M   'P 1'
#
loop_
_entity.id
_entity.type
_entity.pdbx_description
1 polymer ?
#
loop_
_entity_poly.entity_id
_entity_poly.type
_entity_poly.pdbx_seq_one_letter_code
_entity_poly.pdbx_strand_id
1 'polypeptide(L)'
;MKYWIRSAVILMGLGSQLAVAEDLFLDGKPRKVAQYSELPAGSTVGDYPLYTGGRTWYVLEQHAGDNNMDLRILSVALGSPQDGDFFAEMSVTVSAGIATSDGYFSADLCSPSRPHLFMLNKASGRIDNCLILDPYVAKMRTGDTTLFHVKVRNSQSSWRLYDMSLMLNPAKLGFPATTAADWSPSAVAADPKKKQAVDKIVAWAKQLQEGVNKAIAFSKPQDAFDGVPPIQTLLTAD
;
A
#
# COMPACT_ATOMS: atom_id res chain seq x y z
N MET A 1 6.23 -63.51 -35.25
CA MET A 1 4.92 -63.08 -34.69
C MET A 1 5.13 -62.62 -33.26
N LYS A 2 4.56 -61.45 -32.92
CA LYS A 2 4.34 -60.86 -31.58
C LYS A 2 5.47 -60.02 -30.95
N TYR A 3 5.39 -58.74 -31.31
CA TYR A 3 5.83 -57.52 -30.64
C TYR A 3 5.52 -57.46 -29.13
N TRP A 4 6.42 -56.88 -28.34
CA TRP A 4 6.06 -56.06 -27.15
C TRP A 4 7.09 -54.93 -26.99
N ILE A 5 6.79 -53.75 -27.57
CA ILE A 5 7.46 -52.49 -27.25
C ILE A 5 6.82 -51.99 -25.94
N ARG A 6 7.61 -51.93 -24.86
CA ARG A 6 7.19 -51.28 -23.62
C ARG A 6 7.39 -49.78 -23.78
N SER A 7 6.34 -49.08 -24.17
CA SER A 7 6.27 -47.62 -24.08
C SER A 7 6.17 -47.23 -22.60
N ALA A 8 7.29 -46.81 -22.01
CA ALA A 8 7.28 -46.09 -20.74
C ALA A 8 6.93 -44.63 -21.03
N VAL A 9 5.66 -44.27 -20.85
CA VAL A 9 5.24 -42.87 -20.81
C VAL A 9 5.66 -42.33 -19.45
N ILE A 10 6.79 -41.64 -19.40
CA ILE A 10 7.12 -40.76 -18.28
C ILE A 10 6.22 -39.54 -18.43
N LEU A 11 5.10 -39.55 -17.70
CA LEU A 11 4.30 -38.35 -17.49
C LEU A 11 5.17 -37.40 -16.65
N MET A 12 5.89 -36.49 -17.30
CA MET A 12 6.44 -35.31 -16.65
C MET A 12 5.24 -34.49 -16.19
N GLY A 13 4.81 -34.72 -14.96
CA GLY A 13 3.94 -33.79 -14.25
C GLY A 13 4.69 -32.47 -14.18
N LEU A 14 4.39 -31.57 -15.12
CA LEU A 14 4.56 -30.13 -14.95
C LEU A 14 3.70 -29.75 -13.76
N GLY A 15 4.26 -29.92 -12.57
CA GLY A 15 3.78 -29.27 -11.37
C GLY A 15 3.99 -27.79 -11.59
N SER A 16 3.05 -27.14 -12.26
CA SER A 16 2.81 -25.72 -12.08
C SER A 16 2.59 -25.55 -10.59
N GLN A 17 3.63 -25.14 -9.87
CA GLN A 17 3.49 -24.52 -8.56
C GLN A 17 2.56 -23.36 -8.83
N LEU A 18 1.27 -23.55 -8.54
CA LEU A 18 0.36 -22.45 -8.35
C LEU A 18 1.08 -21.59 -7.32
N ALA A 19 1.51 -20.39 -7.72
CA ALA A 19 1.98 -19.39 -6.79
C ALA A 19 0.77 -19.06 -5.92
N VAL A 20 0.59 -19.84 -4.86
CA VAL A 20 -0.46 -19.60 -3.89
C VAL A 20 -0.11 -18.26 -3.28
N ALA A 21 -1.09 -17.37 -3.21
CA ALA A 21 -1.02 -16.16 -2.41
C ALA A 21 -0.44 -16.52 -1.04
N GLU A 22 0.82 -16.14 -0.78
CA GLU A 22 1.48 -16.44 0.49
C GLU A 22 1.56 -15.16 1.33
N ASP A 23 1.31 -15.32 2.63
CA ASP A 23 1.59 -14.25 3.56
C ASP A 23 3.10 -13.98 3.63
N LEU A 24 3.47 -12.72 3.52
CA LEU A 24 4.86 -12.27 3.61
C LEU A 24 5.50 -12.56 4.97
N PHE A 25 4.70 -12.93 5.96
CA PHE A 25 5.10 -13.29 7.31
C PHE A 25 4.57 -14.68 7.67
N LEU A 26 5.38 -15.46 8.36
CA LEU A 26 4.96 -16.75 8.93
C LEU A 26 5.16 -16.67 10.44
N ASP A 27 4.10 -16.93 11.20
CA ASP A 27 4.10 -16.87 12.67
C ASP A 27 4.65 -15.53 13.21
N GLY A 28 4.25 -14.42 12.57
CA GLY A 28 4.67 -13.06 12.95
C GLY A 28 6.15 -12.74 12.68
N LYS A 29 6.82 -13.51 11.82
CA LYS A 29 8.21 -13.29 11.40
C LYS A 29 8.29 -13.13 9.87
N PRO A 30 9.17 -12.26 9.34
CA PRO A 30 9.33 -12.12 7.89
C PRO A 30 9.72 -13.45 7.25
N ARG A 31 9.06 -13.82 6.15
CA ARG A 31 9.54 -14.90 5.28
C ARG A 31 10.82 -14.46 4.59
N LYS A 32 11.62 -15.43 4.15
CA LYS A 32 12.79 -15.17 3.30
C LYS A 32 12.33 -14.84 1.88
N VAL A 33 11.90 -13.59 1.67
CA VAL A 33 11.65 -13.03 0.34
C VAL A 33 12.90 -12.26 -0.08
N ALA A 34 13.38 -12.47 -1.30
CA ALA A 34 14.58 -11.77 -1.75
C ALA A 34 14.27 -10.28 -1.91
N GLN A 35 15.16 -9.41 -1.43
CA GLN A 35 15.03 -7.99 -1.68
C GLN A 35 15.03 -7.73 -3.19
N TYR A 36 14.16 -6.85 -3.64
CA TYR A 36 13.87 -6.53 -5.03
C TYR A 36 13.25 -7.67 -5.85
N SER A 37 12.74 -8.73 -5.22
CA SER A 37 11.90 -9.70 -5.93
C SER A 37 10.51 -9.16 -6.17
N GLU A 38 9.89 -9.57 -7.27
CA GLU A 38 8.49 -9.31 -7.54
C GLU A 38 7.61 -9.85 -6.41
N LEU A 39 6.64 -9.04 -6.00
CA LEU A 39 5.62 -9.39 -5.02
C LEU A 39 4.64 -10.37 -5.67
N PRO A 40 4.50 -11.61 -5.17
CA PRO A 40 3.54 -12.56 -5.70
C PRO A 40 2.11 -12.01 -5.67
N ALA A 41 1.31 -12.34 -6.68
CA ALA A 41 -0.10 -11.97 -6.72
C ALA A 41 -0.85 -12.54 -5.49
N GLY A 42 -1.71 -11.72 -4.89
CA GLY A 42 -2.46 -12.08 -3.69
C GLY A 42 -1.65 -12.11 -2.39
N SER A 43 -0.39 -11.66 -2.39
CA SER A 43 0.40 -11.58 -1.15
C SER A 43 -0.30 -10.75 -0.08
N THR A 44 -0.17 -11.19 1.17
CA THR A 44 -0.72 -10.53 2.36
C THR A 44 0.38 -10.14 3.34
N VAL A 45 0.04 -9.32 4.33
CA VAL A 45 0.90 -9.01 5.50
C VAL A 45 0.09 -9.34 6.74
N GLY A 46 0.44 -10.40 7.48
CA GLY A 46 -0.33 -10.80 8.68
C GLY A 46 -1.80 -11.11 8.38
N ASP A 47 -2.04 -11.77 7.26
CA ASP A 47 -3.28 -12.08 6.54
C ASP A 47 -4.05 -10.85 6.01
N TYR A 48 -3.55 -9.63 6.21
CA TYR A 48 -4.18 -8.45 5.63
C TYR A 48 -3.85 -8.36 4.14
N PRO A 49 -4.85 -8.20 3.25
CA PRO A 49 -4.61 -8.03 1.83
C PRO A 49 -3.80 -6.76 1.55
N LEU A 50 -3.03 -6.77 0.48
CA LEU A 50 -2.28 -5.61 0.00
C LEU A 50 -2.96 -5.00 -1.22
N TYR A 51 -2.99 -3.67 -1.31
CA TYR A 51 -3.37 -2.98 -2.53
C TYR A 51 -2.25 -3.12 -3.57
N THR A 52 -2.52 -3.79 -4.70
CA THR A 52 -1.54 -3.92 -5.80
C THR A 52 -1.76 -2.89 -6.90
N GLY A 53 -2.95 -2.29 -6.99
CA GLY A 53 -3.25 -1.20 -7.91
C GLY A 53 -2.94 -1.44 -9.38
N GLY A 54 -2.97 -2.71 -9.82
CA GLY A 54 -2.65 -3.09 -11.20
C GLY A 54 -1.17 -2.88 -11.56
N ARG A 55 -0.27 -2.84 -10.57
CA ARG A 55 1.18 -2.71 -10.79
C ARG A 55 1.93 -3.94 -10.32
N THR A 56 3.08 -4.17 -10.96
CA THR A 56 4.12 -5.02 -10.40
C THR A 56 4.81 -4.27 -9.26
N TRP A 57 4.84 -4.90 -8.10
CA TRP A 57 5.52 -4.40 -6.91
C TRP A 57 6.74 -5.25 -6.63
N TYR A 58 7.78 -4.64 -6.07
CA TYR A 58 9.00 -5.31 -5.68
C TYR A 58 9.23 -5.10 -4.18
N VAL A 59 9.60 -6.15 -3.47
CA VAL A 59 9.84 -6.09 -2.02
C VAL A 59 11.10 -5.30 -1.73
N LEU A 60 10.99 -4.17 -1.04
CA LEU A 60 12.13 -3.34 -0.64
C LEU A 60 12.64 -3.73 0.74
N GLU A 61 11.72 -3.93 1.68
CA GLU A 61 12.04 -4.25 3.06
C GLU A 61 10.86 -4.96 3.73
N GLN A 62 11.17 -5.84 4.68
CA GLN A 62 10.20 -6.44 5.58
C GLN A 62 10.70 -6.28 7.02
N HIS A 63 9.82 -5.85 7.90
CA HIS A 63 10.12 -5.65 9.30
C HIS A 63 9.06 -6.32 10.16
N ALA A 64 9.48 -6.97 11.24
CA ALA A 64 8.61 -7.42 12.30
C ALA A 64 9.22 -7.02 13.64
N GLY A 65 8.41 -6.44 14.50
CA GLY A 65 8.82 -6.01 15.82
C GLY A 65 7.61 -5.93 16.75
N ASP A 66 7.88 -5.79 18.04
CA ASP A 66 6.83 -5.55 19.02
C ASP A 66 6.81 -4.05 19.36
N ASN A 67 5.61 -3.50 19.56
CA ASN A 67 5.49 -2.13 20.07
C ASN A 67 5.73 -2.09 21.59
N ASN A 68 5.60 -0.90 22.19
CA ASN A 68 5.74 -0.69 23.63
C ASN A 68 4.65 -1.37 24.50
N MET A 69 3.69 -2.05 23.88
CA MET A 69 2.60 -2.81 24.51
C MET A 69 2.69 -4.31 24.18
N ASP A 70 3.87 -4.79 23.73
CA ASP A 70 4.13 -6.17 23.31
C ASP A 70 3.21 -6.66 22.18
N LEU A 71 2.62 -5.74 21.40
CA LEU A 71 1.83 -6.10 20.24
C LEU A 71 2.76 -6.28 19.04
N ARG A 72 2.68 -7.44 18.40
CA ARG A 72 3.38 -7.71 17.14
C ARG A 72 2.90 -6.77 16.03
N ILE A 73 3.84 -6.02 15.48
CA ILE A 73 3.68 -5.15 14.31
C ILE A 73 4.47 -5.74 13.16
N LEU A 74 3.84 -5.81 12.00
CA LEU A 74 4.44 -6.28 10.76
C LEU A 74 4.39 -5.14 9.75
N SER A 75 5.51 -4.91 9.05
CA SER A 75 5.60 -3.86 8.04
C SER A 75 6.30 -4.37 6.79
N VAL A 76 5.77 -4.01 5.62
CA VAL A 76 6.43 -4.23 4.33
C VAL A 76 6.57 -2.90 3.60
N ALA A 77 7.73 -2.67 2.98
CA ALA A 77 7.94 -1.60 2.01
C ALA A 77 8.07 -2.21 0.62
N LEU A 78 7.41 -1.60 -0.36
CA LEU A 78 7.30 -2.07 -1.73
C LEU A 78 7.59 -0.92 -2.69
N GLY A 79 8.32 -1.21 -3.77
CA GLY A 79 8.61 -0.27 -4.83
C GLY A 79 7.95 -0.68 -6.14
N SER A 80 7.48 0.28 -6.92
CA SER A 80 6.98 0.03 -8.26
C SER A 80 7.58 1.05 -9.24
N PRO A 81 8.54 0.64 -10.09
CA PRO A 81 9.11 1.51 -11.11
C PRO A 81 8.19 1.63 -12.33
N GLN A 82 8.43 2.65 -13.15
CA GLN A 82 7.86 2.82 -14.50
C GLN A 82 8.95 3.36 -15.43
N ASP A 83 9.10 2.71 -16.58
CA ASP A 83 10.10 3.09 -17.61
C ASP A 83 11.54 3.18 -17.05
N GLY A 84 11.88 2.27 -16.14
CA GLY A 84 13.20 2.21 -15.50
C GLY A 84 13.43 3.23 -14.38
N ASP A 85 12.41 3.99 -13.99
CA ASP A 85 12.52 5.07 -13.01
C ASP A 85 11.43 4.98 -11.92
N PHE A 86 11.61 5.68 -10.82
CA PHE A 86 10.73 5.65 -9.66
C PHE A 86 9.32 6.20 -9.99
N PHE A 87 8.29 5.37 -9.80
CA PHE A 87 6.89 5.77 -9.92
C PHE A 87 6.21 5.85 -8.56
N ALA A 88 6.23 4.74 -7.80
CA ALA A 88 5.57 4.68 -6.50
C ALA A 88 6.35 3.84 -5.48
N GLU A 89 6.19 4.19 -4.22
CA GLU A 89 6.58 3.39 -3.06
C GLU A 89 5.38 3.22 -2.14
N MET A 90 5.15 2.00 -1.64
CA MET A 90 4.10 1.72 -0.67
C MET A 90 4.70 1.06 0.55
N SER A 91 4.41 1.61 1.73
CA SER A 91 4.67 0.98 3.01
C SER A 91 3.36 0.64 3.69
N VAL A 92 3.18 -0.62 4.07
CA VAL A 92 2.01 -1.10 4.82
C VAL A 92 2.47 -1.64 6.16
N THR A 93 1.82 -1.19 7.23
CA THR A 93 2.04 -1.64 8.60
C THR A 93 0.73 -2.13 9.19
N VAL A 94 0.76 -3.32 9.77
CA VAL A 94 -0.40 -3.96 10.41
C VAL A 94 -0.02 -4.50 11.78
N SER A 95 -1.04 -4.75 12.60
CA SER A 95 -0.87 -5.53 13.82
C SER A 95 -1.18 -7.00 13.58
N ALA A 96 -0.34 -7.90 14.11
CA ALA A 96 -0.49 -9.35 14.00
C ALA A 96 -0.76 -10.04 15.35
N GLY A 97 -1.23 -9.28 16.35
CA GLY A 97 -1.56 -9.80 17.67
C GLY A 97 -2.93 -10.49 17.73
N ILE A 98 -3.11 -11.35 18.73
CA ILE A 98 -4.41 -11.93 19.07
C ILE A 98 -5.33 -10.78 19.52
N ALA A 99 -6.52 -10.73 18.93
CA ALA A 99 -7.55 -9.77 19.27
C ALA A 99 -7.88 -9.83 20.77
N THR A 100 -7.50 -8.80 21.55
CA THR A 100 -7.95 -8.62 22.94
C THR A 100 -9.20 -7.75 23.00
N SER A 101 -10.01 -7.82 24.06
CA SER A 101 -11.35 -7.20 24.07
C SER A 101 -11.38 -5.67 23.98
N ASP A 102 -10.37 -4.95 24.50
CA ASP A 102 -10.51 -3.50 24.77
C ASP A 102 -9.39 -2.59 24.21
N GLY A 103 -8.65 -3.06 23.20
CA GLY A 103 -7.52 -2.34 22.62
C GLY A 103 -7.82 -1.47 21.41
N TYR A 104 -7.21 -0.28 21.32
CA TYR A 104 -7.32 0.63 20.18
C TYR A 104 -6.00 1.34 19.90
N PHE A 105 -5.65 1.46 18.63
CA PHE A 105 -4.66 2.43 18.20
C PHE A 105 -5.31 3.80 18.00
N SER A 106 -4.64 4.86 18.43
CA SER A 106 -5.03 6.22 18.08
C SER A 106 -3.82 7.00 17.61
N ALA A 107 -4.01 7.82 16.59
CA ALA A 107 -3.02 8.79 16.14
C ALA A 107 -3.71 10.09 15.77
N ASP A 108 -3.06 11.22 16.09
CA ASP A 108 -3.55 12.55 15.71
C ASP A 108 -3.18 12.90 14.25
N LEU A 109 -3.41 11.94 13.33
CA LEU A 109 -3.03 12.08 11.92
C LEU A 109 -3.96 13.07 11.20
N CYS A 110 -5.27 12.97 11.42
CA CYS A 110 -6.27 13.89 10.87
C CYS A 110 -6.58 15.03 11.86
N SER A 111 -5.54 15.61 12.45
CA SER A 111 -5.70 16.75 13.36
C SER A 111 -6.01 18.02 12.58
N PRO A 112 -7.08 18.78 12.90
CA PRO A 112 -7.31 20.09 12.30
C PRO A 112 -6.17 21.10 12.58
N SER A 113 -5.32 20.82 13.57
CA SER A 113 -4.15 21.64 13.91
C SER A 113 -2.98 21.46 12.95
N ARG A 114 -3.01 20.44 12.09
CA ARG A 114 -1.96 20.16 11.10
C ARG A 114 -2.46 20.57 9.71
N PRO A 115 -1.73 21.44 9.00
CA PRO A 115 -2.10 21.79 7.64
C PRO A 115 -1.86 20.58 6.74
N HIS A 116 -2.93 20.13 6.08
CA HIS A 116 -2.87 19.12 5.04
C HIS A 116 -3.30 19.71 3.70
N LEU A 117 -2.73 19.25 2.59
CA LEU A 117 -3.24 19.60 1.26
C LEU A 117 -4.65 19.04 1.07
N PHE A 118 -4.90 17.82 1.55
CA PHE A 118 -6.24 17.28 1.73
C PHE A 118 -6.30 16.36 2.95
N MET A 119 -7.45 16.35 3.63
CA MET A 119 -7.72 15.50 4.78
C MET A 119 -9.17 15.02 4.77
N LEU A 120 -9.39 13.76 5.13
CA LEU A 120 -10.70 13.17 5.37
C LEU A 120 -10.67 12.26 6.59
N ASN A 121 -11.40 12.64 7.62
CA ASN A 121 -11.57 11.85 8.84
C ASN A 121 -12.96 11.21 8.88
N LYS A 122 -13.00 9.88 8.91
CA LYS A 122 -14.21 9.04 9.09
C LYS A 122 -14.20 8.31 10.43
N ALA A 123 -13.32 8.70 11.35
CA ALA A 123 -13.23 8.14 12.69
C ALA A 123 -14.56 8.23 13.44
N SER A 124 -14.77 7.28 14.36
CA SER A 124 -15.85 7.32 15.33
C SER A 124 -15.34 6.84 16.69
N GLY A 125 -15.56 7.62 17.74
CA GLY A 125 -15.07 7.31 19.08
C GLY A 125 -13.54 7.26 19.15
N ARG A 126 -12.97 6.09 19.47
CA ARG A 126 -11.53 5.87 19.70
C ARG A 126 -10.79 5.26 18.50
N ILE A 127 -11.47 5.11 17.38
CA ILE A 127 -11.01 4.44 16.17
C ILE A 127 -10.46 5.48 15.19
N ASP A 128 -9.28 5.24 14.64
CA ASP A 128 -8.73 6.02 13.53
C ASP A 128 -9.39 5.57 12.22
N ASN A 129 -9.81 6.53 11.39
CA ASN A 129 -10.09 6.27 9.98
C ASN A 129 -9.77 7.54 9.19
N CYS A 130 -8.49 7.73 8.95
CA CYS A 130 -7.92 8.96 8.44
C CYS A 130 -7.30 8.74 7.07
N LEU A 131 -7.60 9.65 6.14
CA LEU A 131 -6.94 9.80 4.85
C LEU A 131 -6.34 11.20 4.79
N ILE A 132 -5.06 11.31 4.45
CA ILE A 132 -4.40 12.58 4.12
C ILE A 132 -3.68 12.47 2.78
N LEU A 133 -3.50 13.61 2.14
CA LEU A 133 -2.63 13.81 0.99
C LEU A 133 -1.80 15.06 1.26
N ASP A 134 -0.48 14.93 1.16
CA ASP A 134 0.48 16.02 1.33
C ASP A 134 1.66 15.92 0.36
N PRO A 135 2.35 17.03 0.04
CA PRO A 135 3.68 16.95 -0.53
C PRO A 135 4.68 16.42 0.51
N TYR A 136 5.54 15.52 0.08
CA TYR A 136 6.62 14.93 0.87
C TYR A 136 7.96 15.12 0.16
N VAL A 137 9.01 15.47 0.91
CA VAL A 137 10.36 15.61 0.34
C VAL A 137 11.18 14.38 0.72
N ALA A 138 11.39 13.50 -0.25
CA ALA A 138 12.26 12.35 -0.11
C ALA A 138 13.73 12.74 -0.34
N LYS A 139 14.62 12.26 0.52
CA LYS A 139 16.07 12.38 0.31
C LYS A 139 16.54 11.21 -0.54
N MET A 140 16.79 11.45 -1.83
CA MET A 140 17.32 10.44 -2.76
C MET A 140 18.80 10.70 -3.02
N ARG A 141 19.51 9.72 -3.59
CA ARG A 141 20.94 9.86 -3.94
C ARG A 141 21.20 11.05 -4.88
N THR A 142 20.24 11.37 -5.73
CA THR A 142 20.27 12.48 -6.71
C THR A 142 19.86 13.83 -6.11
N GLY A 143 19.48 13.86 -4.82
CA GLY A 143 19.01 15.05 -4.12
C GLY A 143 17.57 14.93 -3.62
N ASP A 144 17.00 16.07 -3.27
CA ASP A 144 15.63 16.17 -2.76
C ASP A 144 14.63 15.94 -3.90
N THR A 145 13.71 15.00 -3.71
CA THR A 145 12.64 14.68 -4.66
C THR A 145 11.30 14.93 -4.00
N THR A 146 10.43 15.71 -4.65
CA THR A 146 9.07 15.97 -4.15
C THR A 146 8.15 14.84 -4.60
N LEU A 147 7.42 14.26 -3.64
CA LEU A 147 6.46 13.18 -3.81
C LEU A 147 5.08 13.61 -3.29
N PHE A 148 4.02 12.98 -3.78
CA PHE A 148 2.74 12.98 -3.07
C PHE A 148 2.69 11.84 -2.08
N HIS A 149 2.44 12.16 -0.81
CA HIS A 149 2.18 11.17 0.24
C HIS A 149 0.69 11.02 0.44
N VAL A 150 0.13 9.91 -0.05
CA VAL A 150 -1.22 9.46 0.30
C VAL A 150 -1.08 8.54 1.51
N LYS A 151 -1.57 8.97 2.68
CA LYS A 151 -1.57 8.14 3.89
C LYS A 151 -2.98 7.79 4.30
N VAL A 152 -3.22 6.50 4.46
CA VAL A 152 -4.46 5.96 5.03
C VAL A 152 -4.11 5.23 6.31
N ARG A 153 -4.72 5.64 7.43
CA ARG A 153 -4.61 4.95 8.70
C ARG A 153 -6.00 4.57 9.19
N ASN A 154 -6.21 3.28 9.40
CA ASN A 154 -7.41 2.76 10.01
C ASN A 154 -7.03 1.92 11.23
N SER A 155 -7.69 2.15 12.35
CA SER A 155 -7.61 1.29 13.52
C SER A 155 -9.00 0.84 13.92
N GLN A 156 -9.14 -0.37 14.45
CA GLN A 156 -10.42 -0.84 14.97
C GLN A 156 -10.22 -1.48 16.34
N SER A 157 -11.34 -1.92 16.93
CA SER A 157 -11.32 -2.72 18.16
C SER A 157 -10.35 -3.90 18.05
N SER A 158 -9.90 -4.36 19.22
CA SER A 158 -8.97 -5.48 19.37
C SER A 158 -7.60 -5.23 18.76
N TRP A 159 -7.09 -4.00 18.93
CA TRP A 159 -5.78 -3.57 18.45
C TRP A 159 -5.59 -3.82 16.95
N ARG A 160 -6.66 -3.83 16.14
CA ARG A 160 -6.50 -3.96 14.69
C ARG A 160 -5.95 -2.66 14.13
N LEU A 161 -4.91 -2.76 13.32
CA LEU A 161 -4.27 -1.64 12.65
C LEU A 161 -4.02 -1.99 11.19
N TYR A 162 -4.33 -1.04 10.32
CA TYR A 162 -3.87 -1.00 8.95
C TYR A 162 -3.43 0.44 8.66
N ASP A 163 -2.13 0.65 8.59
CA ASP A 163 -1.51 1.94 8.27
C ASP A 163 -0.72 1.82 6.98
N MET A 164 -1.15 2.55 5.96
CA MET A 164 -0.54 2.54 4.64
C MET A 164 -0.08 3.94 4.26
N SER A 165 1.16 4.02 3.81
CA SER A 165 1.76 5.19 3.18
C SER A 165 2.09 4.86 1.73
N LEU A 166 1.56 5.65 0.81
CA LEU A 166 1.84 5.52 -0.61
C LEU A 166 2.45 6.83 -1.10
N MET A 167 3.68 6.75 -1.59
CA MET A 167 4.42 7.87 -2.17
C MET A 167 4.34 7.79 -3.68
N LEU A 168 3.93 8.87 -4.34
CA LEU A 168 3.78 8.96 -5.80
C LEU A 168 4.68 10.05 -6.37
N ASN A 169 5.35 9.75 -7.46
CA ASN A 169 6.20 10.70 -8.17
C ASN A 169 5.34 11.64 -9.05
N PRO A 170 5.23 12.95 -8.74
CA PRO A 170 4.45 13.91 -9.53
C PRO A 170 4.94 14.04 -10.97
N ALA A 171 6.24 13.81 -11.22
CA ALA A 171 6.78 13.82 -12.57
C ALA A 171 6.13 12.75 -13.46
N LYS A 172 5.83 11.58 -12.90
CA LYS A 172 5.11 10.52 -13.62
C LYS A 172 3.62 10.79 -13.77
N LEU A 173 3.09 11.79 -13.06
CA LEU A 173 1.70 12.25 -13.17
C LEU A 173 1.58 13.50 -14.07
N GLY A 174 2.63 13.86 -14.81
CA GLY A 174 2.64 15.01 -15.73
C GLY A 174 3.12 16.33 -15.12
N PHE A 175 3.69 16.31 -13.91
CA PHE A 175 4.19 17.50 -13.20
C PHE A 175 5.71 17.39 -12.90
N PRO A 176 6.56 17.41 -13.94
CA PRO A 176 8.00 17.32 -13.76
C PRO A 176 8.56 18.56 -13.05
N ALA A 177 9.69 18.39 -12.34
CA ALA A 177 10.45 19.47 -11.72
C ALA A 177 9.66 20.35 -10.73
N THR A 178 8.68 19.77 -10.02
CA THR A 178 7.98 20.46 -8.93
C THR A 178 8.68 20.30 -7.59
N THR A 179 8.49 21.28 -6.73
CA THR A 179 8.95 21.30 -5.33
C THR A 179 7.76 21.17 -4.38
N ALA A 180 7.99 20.90 -3.09
CA ALA A 180 6.89 20.83 -2.12
C ALA A 180 6.08 22.14 -2.03
N ALA A 181 6.72 23.30 -2.22
CA ALA A 181 6.05 24.61 -2.20
C ALA A 181 5.03 24.77 -3.35
N ASP A 182 5.28 24.13 -4.49
CA ASP A 182 4.38 24.11 -5.65
C ASP A 182 3.04 23.42 -5.39
N TRP A 183 2.96 22.68 -4.29
CA TRP A 183 1.80 21.89 -3.85
C TRP A 183 1.20 22.40 -2.55
N SER A 184 1.52 23.65 -2.16
CA SER A 184 0.79 24.33 -1.09
C SER A 184 -0.68 24.58 -1.48
N PRO A 185 -1.61 24.68 -0.50
CA PRO A 185 -3.03 24.93 -0.81
C PRO A 185 -3.28 26.15 -1.71
N SER A 186 -2.52 27.23 -1.50
CA SER A 186 -2.62 28.44 -2.35
C SER A 186 -2.09 28.21 -3.76
N ALA A 187 -0.96 27.52 -3.92
CA ALA A 187 -0.41 27.19 -5.23
C ALA A 187 -1.33 26.25 -6.03
N VAL A 188 -1.97 25.28 -5.36
CA VAL A 188 -2.96 24.38 -5.98
C VAL A 188 -4.23 25.15 -6.36
N ALA A 189 -4.71 26.05 -5.51
CA ALA A 189 -5.89 26.86 -5.81
C ALA A 189 -5.67 27.82 -6.99
N ALA A 190 -4.44 28.29 -7.21
CA ALA A 190 -4.09 29.22 -8.27
C ALA A 190 -3.86 28.54 -9.65
N ASP A 191 -3.64 27.22 -9.70
CA ASP A 191 -3.36 26.47 -10.93
C ASP A 191 -4.45 25.42 -11.19
N PRO A 192 -5.30 25.61 -12.23
CA PRO A 192 -6.37 24.68 -12.56
C PRO A 192 -5.90 23.24 -12.83
N LYS A 193 -4.69 23.06 -13.40
CA LYS A 193 -4.16 21.70 -13.68
C LYS A 193 -3.75 21.01 -12.38
N LYS A 194 -3.08 21.73 -11.47
CA LYS A 194 -2.75 21.19 -10.14
C LYS A 194 -4.01 20.87 -9.35
N LYS A 195 -5.01 21.75 -9.39
CA LYS A 195 -6.31 21.51 -8.76
C LYS A 195 -6.96 20.24 -9.31
N GLN A 196 -7.04 20.08 -10.62
CA GLN A 196 -7.61 18.88 -11.24
C GLN A 196 -6.84 17.60 -10.85
N ALA A 197 -5.51 17.65 -10.80
CA ALA A 197 -4.68 16.52 -10.37
C ALA A 197 -4.94 16.15 -8.91
N VAL A 198 -4.96 17.12 -7.99
CA VAL A 198 -5.27 16.90 -6.57
C VAL A 198 -6.68 16.34 -6.41
N ASP A 199 -7.68 16.91 -7.07
CA ASP A 199 -9.07 16.42 -7.02
C ASP A 199 -9.16 14.96 -7.51
N LYS A 200 -8.42 14.60 -8.56
CA LYS A 200 -8.35 13.23 -9.09
C LYS A 200 -7.68 12.26 -8.12
N ILE A 201 -6.53 12.64 -7.53
CA ILE A 201 -5.84 11.83 -6.51
C ILE A 201 -6.74 11.63 -5.29
N VAL A 202 -7.42 12.69 -4.85
CA VAL A 202 -8.36 12.64 -3.71
C VAL A 202 -9.53 11.70 -3.99
N ALA A 203 -10.14 11.78 -5.17
CA ALA A 203 -11.25 10.90 -5.54
C ALA A 203 -10.83 9.42 -5.52
N TRP A 204 -9.67 9.12 -6.07
CA TRP A 204 -9.08 7.77 -6.04
C TRP A 204 -8.71 7.34 -4.61
N ALA A 205 -8.07 8.20 -3.83
CA ALA A 205 -7.61 7.89 -2.48
C ALA A 205 -8.79 7.65 -1.50
N LYS A 206 -9.94 8.27 -1.74
CA LYS A 206 -11.18 7.95 -1.00
C LYS A 206 -11.62 6.51 -1.20
N GLN A 207 -11.49 5.96 -2.42
CA GLN A 207 -11.81 4.57 -2.70
C GLN A 207 -10.77 3.64 -2.08
N LEU A 208 -9.50 4.03 -2.10
CA LEU A 208 -8.44 3.32 -1.39
C LEU A 208 -8.69 3.26 0.14
N GLN A 209 -9.16 4.35 0.75
CA GLN A 209 -9.56 4.37 2.17
C GLN A 209 -10.70 3.38 2.46
N GLU A 210 -11.70 3.28 1.56
CA GLU A 210 -12.75 2.26 1.69
C GLU A 210 -12.17 0.84 1.58
N GLY A 211 -11.22 0.62 0.68
CA GLY A 211 -10.51 -0.66 0.56
C GLY A 211 -9.76 -1.03 1.85
N VAL A 212 -9.03 -0.09 2.44
CA VAL A 212 -8.36 -0.29 3.74
C VAL A 212 -9.38 -0.58 4.85
N ASN A 213 -10.52 0.11 4.87
CA ASN A 213 -11.58 -0.13 5.84
C ASN A 213 -12.19 -1.54 5.73
N LYS A 214 -12.25 -2.10 4.53
CA LYS A 214 -12.61 -3.51 4.30
C LYS A 214 -11.49 -4.46 4.70
N ALA A 215 -10.25 -4.16 4.30
CA ALA A 215 -9.07 -4.99 4.56
C ALA A 215 -8.84 -5.24 6.04
N ILE A 216 -9.15 -4.26 6.89
CA ILE A 216 -8.96 -4.36 8.34
C ILE A 216 -10.10 -5.13 9.07
N ALA A 217 -11.15 -5.56 8.36
CA ALA A 217 -12.22 -6.38 8.94
C ALA A 217 -11.68 -7.70 9.52
N PHE A 218 -12.38 -8.29 10.49
CA PHE A 218 -11.97 -9.55 11.11
C PHE A 218 -11.78 -10.70 10.11
N SER A 219 -12.60 -10.74 9.04
CA SER A 219 -12.49 -11.73 7.97
C SER A 219 -11.31 -11.49 7.03
N LYS A 220 -10.67 -10.32 7.08
CA LYS A 220 -9.55 -9.90 6.22
C LYS A 220 -9.76 -10.30 4.75
N PRO A 221 -10.87 -9.82 4.14
CA PRO A 221 -11.33 -10.35 2.85
C PRO A 221 -10.33 -10.00 1.74
N GLN A 222 -9.93 -10.99 0.93
CA GLN A 222 -8.89 -10.82 -0.09
C GLN A 222 -9.28 -9.86 -1.22
N ASP A 223 -10.57 -9.68 -1.45
CA ASP A 223 -11.18 -8.76 -2.42
C ASP A 223 -11.40 -7.34 -1.86
N ALA A 224 -10.80 -7.00 -0.71
CA ALA A 224 -10.96 -5.70 -0.06
C ALA A 224 -10.72 -4.51 -1.00
N PHE A 225 -9.83 -4.68 -1.99
CA PHE A 225 -9.42 -3.63 -2.92
C PHE A 225 -10.03 -3.72 -4.32
N ASP A 226 -10.94 -4.67 -4.61
CA ASP A 226 -11.51 -4.86 -5.96
C ASP A 226 -12.25 -3.63 -6.51
N GLY A 227 -12.77 -2.79 -5.61
CA GLY A 227 -13.42 -1.52 -5.95
C GLY A 227 -12.47 -0.33 -6.12
N VAL A 228 -11.16 -0.52 -5.97
CA VAL A 228 -10.15 0.54 -6.07
C VAL A 228 -9.53 0.50 -7.47
N PRO A 229 -9.69 1.56 -8.28
CA PRO A 229 -9.12 1.61 -9.63
C PRO A 229 -7.60 1.43 -9.62
N PRO A 230 -7.04 0.90 -10.71
CA PRO A 230 -5.59 0.84 -10.89
C PRO A 230 -4.97 2.22 -10.72
N ILE A 231 -3.78 2.27 -10.13
CA ILE A 231 -3.13 3.56 -9.84
C ILE A 231 -2.73 4.31 -11.12
N GLN A 232 -2.56 3.59 -12.22
CA GLN A 232 -2.33 4.17 -13.54
C GLN A 232 -3.49 5.06 -14.00
N THR A 233 -4.70 4.90 -13.44
CA THR A 233 -5.80 5.83 -13.72
C THR A 233 -5.47 7.26 -13.30
N LEU A 234 -4.50 7.48 -12.40
CA LEU A 234 -4.04 8.81 -12.01
C LEU A 234 -3.20 9.50 -13.08
N LEU A 235 -2.57 8.76 -13.99
CA LEU A 235 -1.79 9.33 -15.10
C LEU A 235 -2.67 10.29 -15.90
N THR A 236 -2.11 11.44 -16.28
CA THR A 236 -2.74 12.33 -17.26
C THR A 236 -2.83 11.57 -18.58
N ALA A 237 -3.98 11.63 -19.25
CA ALA A 237 -4.02 11.24 -20.66
C ALA A 237 -3.15 12.24 -21.41
N ASP A 238 -2.18 11.74 -22.18
CA ASP A 238 -1.37 12.55 -23.10
C ASP A 238 -2.26 13.26 -24.13
#